data_AF-A9NNG7-F1
#
_entry.id   AF-A9NNG7-F1
#
_cell.length_a   1.000
_cell.length_b   1.000
_cell.length_c   1.000
_cell.angle_alpha   90.00
_cell.angle_beta   90.00
_cell.angle_gamma   90.00
#
_symmetry.space_group_name_H-M   'P 1'
#
loop_
_entity.id
_entity.type
_entity.pdbx_description
1 polymer ?
#
loop_
_entity_poly.entity_id
_entity_poly.type
_entity_poly.pdbx_seq_one_letter_code
_entity_poly.pdbx_strand_id
1 'polypeptide(L)'
;MGGKTSKFQIFWRTTAPSKLELKMVEAMRKKATSGGSTLKSFNSIIMKFPKIDESFENVRDVFQKFDKDSSGTIDLEELKECFRELQVSFTDEEITELHQICDMDESKGIEFKEFIVLLCLVYILWEPTDPNSKSRIGLPHLEATFDSIIDAFRFFDKDGDGYVSKKEILQALNQASPGGRAADQIGIKRFEEMDFDKNGMISFKEFLFAFTHWVGVEVDDDDE
;
A
#
# COMPACT_ATOMS: atom_id res chain seq x y z
N MET A 1 33.35 14.03 -10.37
CA MET A 1 32.01 13.89 -10.98
C MET A 1 31.05 13.57 -9.86
N GLY A 2 30.31 14.58 -9.38
CA GLY A 2 29.44 14.47 -8.21
C GLY A 2 28.19 13.68 -8.55
N GLY A 3 28.05 12.50 -7.94
CA GLY A 3 26.80 11.75 -7.97
C GLY A 3 25.75 12.56 -7.24
N LYS A 4 24.72 13.01 -7.96
CA LYS A 4 23.49 13.53 -7.36
C LYS A 4 22.83 12.33 -6.67
N THR A 5 23.15 12.09 -5.40
CA THR A 5 22.30 11.26 -4.54
C THR A 5 20.99 12.01 -4.40
N SER A 6 19.98 11.57 -5.16
CA SER A 6 18.64 12.13 -5.12
C SER A 6 18.15 12.08 -3.66
N LYS A 7 17.68 13.20 -3.11
CA LYS A 7 17.22 13.28 -1.71
C LYS A 7 16.14 12.24 -1.38
N PHE A 8 15.40 11.79 -2.39
CA PHE A 8 14.61 10.56 -2.40
C PHE A 8 15.28 9.37 -1.69
N GLN A 9 16.54 9.02 -2.01
CA GLN A 9 17.25 7.91 -1.37
C GLN A 9 17.57 8.14 0.12
N ILE A 10 17.43 9.36 0.63
CA ILE A 10 17.74 9.71 2.03
C ILE A 10 16.51 9.53 2.92
N PHE A 11 15.30 9.79 2.41
CA PHE A 11 14.05 9.56 3.16
C PHE A 11 13.84 8.07 3.47
N TRP A 12 14.11 7.23 2.47
CA TRP A 12 14.12 5.77 2.56
C TRP A 12 15.19 5.19 3.50
N ARG A 13 16.21 5.97 3.88
CA ARG A 13 17.33 5.51 4.71
C ARG A 13 17.07 5.53 6.22
N THR A 14 15.84 5.76 6.66
CA THR A 14 15.57 6.00 8.09
C THR A 14 15.63 4.69 8.88
N THR A 15 16.64 4.60 9.75
CA THR A 15 16.95 3.43 10.59
C THR A 15 16.08 3.41 11.86
N ALA A 16 14.83 2.97 11.73
CA ALA A 16 13.98 2.32 12.74
C ALA A 16 12.52 2.43 12.29
N PRO A 17 11.70 1.37 12.42
CA PRO A 17 10.29 1.44 12.07
C PRO A 17 9.59 2.49 12.92
N SER A 18 8.80 3.35 12.29
CA SER A 18 7.98 4.34 12.97
C SER A 18 6.95 3.67 13.87
N LYS A 19 6.40 4.43 14.82
CA LYS A 19 5.30 3.93 15.68
C LYS A 19 4.11 3.47 14.84
N LEU A 20 3.86 4.15 13.72
CA LEU A 20 2.82 3.82 12.76
C LEU A 20 3.13 2.53 12.00
N GLU A 21 4.37 2.31 11.54
CA GLU A 21 4.78 1.06 10.90
C GLU A 21 4.64 -0.14 11.84
N LEU A 22 5.02 0.01 13.11
CA LEU A 22 4.80 -1.04 14.12
C LEU A 22 3.31 -1.36 14.31
N LYS A 23 2.45 -0.33 14.32
CA LYS A 23 1.00 -0.52 14.37
C LYS A 23 0.48 -1.23 13.12
N MET A 24 0.99 -0.90 11.93
CA MET A 24 0.62 -1.57 10.68
C MET A 24 0.95 -3.06 10.74
N VAL A 25 2.15 -3.41 11.20
CA VAL A 25 2.58 -4.82 11.37
C VAL A 25 1.67 -5.54 12.37
N GLU A 26 1.38 -4.93 13.52
CA GLU A 26 0.47 -5.52 14.51
C GLU A 26 -0.95 -5.72 13.95
N ALA A 27 -1.47 -4.74 13.22
CA ALA A 27 -2.78 -4.80 12.59
C ALA A 27 -2.86 -5.91 11.52
N MET A 28 -1.80 -6.08 10.70
CA MET A 28 -1.71 -7.18 9.72
C MET A 28 -1.69 -8.54 10.40
N ARG A 29 -0.94 -8.69 11.50
CA ARG A 29 -0.93 -9.92 12.31
C ARG A 29 -2.31 -10.25 12.89
N LYS A 30 -3.04 -9.24 13.37
CA LYS A 30 -4.41 -9.44 13.89
C LYS A 30 -5.39 -9.89 12.81
N LYS A 31 -5.35 -9.24 11.63
CA LYS A 31 -6.18 -9.60 10.46
C LYS A 31 -5.92 -11.03 9.94
N ALA A 32 -4.78 -11.63 10.28
CA ALA A 32 -4.43 -12.98 9.88
C ALA A 32 -5.37 -14.10 10.38
N THR A 33 -6.13 -13.81 11.44
CA THR A 33 -7.01 -14.79 12.09
C THR A 33 -8.37 -14.95 11.41
N SER A 34 -8.74 -14.08 10.46
CA SER A 34 -10.12 -13.98 9.96
C SER A 34 -10.39 -14.46 8.53
N GLY A 35 -9.40 -14.93 7.78
CA GLY A 35 -9.62 -15.38 6.40
C GLY A 35 -8.51 -16.27 5.87
N GLY A 36 -8.87 -17.49 5.44
CA GLY A 36 -7.96 -18.39 4.76
C GLY A 36 -7.59 -17.84 3.38
N SER A 37 -6.31 -17.55 3.16
CA SER A 37 -5.82 -16.95 1.92
C SER A 37 -6.09 -17.89 0.73
N THR A 38 -6.88 -17.41 -0.24
CA THR A 38 -7.21 -18.12 -1.50
C THR A 38 -6.16 -17.93 -2.59
N LEU A 39 -5.09 -17.19 -2.31
CA LEU A 39 -4.02 -16.89 -3.26
C LEU A 39 -3.15 -18.13 -3.50
N LYS A 40 -3.25 -18.69 -4.71
CA LYS A 40 -2.51 -19.89 -5.13
C LYS A 40 -1.18 -19.57 -5.83
N SER A 41 -0.98 -18.35 -6.32
CA SER A 41 0.25 -17.94 -7.01
C SER A 41 0.37 -16.41 -7.16
N PHE A 42 1.58 -15.94 -7.46
CA PHE A 42 1.88 -14.57 -7.90
C PHE A 42 0.97 -14.13 -9.06
N ASN A 43 0.76 -15.01 -10.05
CA ASN A 43 -0.16 -14.76 -11.16
C ASN A 43 -1.62 -14.61 -10.72
N SER A 44 -2.02 -15.22 -9.60
CA SER A 44 -3.37 -15.06 -9.06
C SER A 44 -3.56 -13.69 -8.39
N ILE A 45 -2.49 -13.09 -7.87
CA ILE A 45 -2.46 -11.69 -7.42
C ILE A 45 -2.56 -10.79 -8.66
N ILE A 46 -1.77 -11.10 -9.70
CA ILE A 46 -1.78 -10.36 -10.96
C ILE A 46 -3.13 -10.40 -11.68
N MET A 47 -3.80 -11.55 -11.70
CA MET A 47 -5.09 -11.68 -12.37
C MET A 47 -6.25 -11.03 -11.61
N LYS A 48 -6.05 -10.63 -10.34
CA LYS A 48 -7.01 -9.78 -9.63
C LYS A 48 -6.86 -8.30 -10.00
N PHE A 49 -5.77 -7.89 -10.68
CA PHE A 49 -5.48 -6.49 -11.00
C PHE A 49 -6.57 -5.76 -11.81
N PRO A 50 -7.21 -6.34 -12.85
CA PRO A 50 -8.24 -5.62 -13.60
C PRO A 50 -9.51 -5.32 -12.76
N LYS A 51 -9.81 -6.16 -11.77
CA LYS A 51 -10.96 -5.93 -10.86
C LYS A 51 -10.65 -4.88 -9.79
N ILE A 52 -9.37 -4.68 -9.52
CA ILE A 52 -8.88 -3.70 -8.57
C ILE A 52 -8.93 -2.31 -9.20
N ASP A 53 -8.66 -2.21 -10.51
CA ASP A 53 -8.81 -0.99 -11.30
C ASP A 53 -10.26 -0.44 -11.32
N GLU A 54 -11.25 -1.28 -11.64
CA GLU A 54 -12.69 -0.90 -11.54
C GLU A 54 -13.09 -0.46 -10.11
N SER A 55 -12.41 -0.98 -9.08
CA SER A 55 -12.66 -0.55 -7.70
C SER A 55 -12.07 0.82 -7.41
N PHE A 56 -11.01 1.22 -8.11
CA PHE A 56 -10.37 2.53 -7.97
C PHE A 56 -11.13 3.66 -8.66
N GLU A 57 -11.99 3.39 -9.64
CA GLU A 57 -12.89 4.43 -10.17
C GLU A 57 -13.80 5.03 -9.09
N ASN A 58 -14.30 4.19 -8.17
CA ASN A 58 -15.09 4.65 -7.02
C ASN A 58 -14.25 5.41 -5.97
N VAL A 59 -12.92 5.28 -6.01
CA VAL A 59 -12.00 6.04 -5.15
C VAL A 59 -11.88 7.48 -5.63
N ARG A 60 -12.09 7.74 -6.93
CA ARG A 60 -12.01 9.09 -7.50
C ARG A 60 -13.04 10.05 -6.90
N ASP A 61 -14.25 9.57 -6.65
CA ASP A 61 -15.29 10.36 -5.96
C ASP A 61 -14.89 10.71 -4.52
N VAL A 62 -14.21 9.79 -3.84
CA VAL A 62 -13.71 10.00 -2.47
C VAL A 62 -12.54 10.96 -2.47
N PHE A 63 -11.64 10.82 -3.45
CA PHE A 63 -10.51 11.73 -3.66
C PHE A 63 -11.02 13.17 -3.88
N GLN A 64 -11.98 13.37 -4.78
CA GLN A 64 -12.61 14.69 -5.02
C GLN A 64 -13.35 15.23 -3.81
N LYS A 65 -13.83 14.37 -2.91
CA LYS A 65 -14.46 14.82 -1.67
C LYS A 65 -13.43 15.32 -0.65
N PHE A 66 -12.20 14.79 -0.72
CA PHE A 66 -11.10 15.14 0.16
C PHE A 66 -10.33 16.36 -0.35
N ASP A 67 -10.08 16.42 -1.66
CA ASP A 67 -9.51 17.55 -2.39
C ASP A 67 -10.56 18.68 -2.52
N LYS A 68 -10.69 19.50 -1.47
CA LYS A 68 -11.73 20.53 -1.34
C LYS A 68 -11.49 21.67 -2.30
N ASP A 69 -10.23 21.99 -2.55
CA ASP A 69 -9.84 23.07 -3.46
C ASP A 69 -9.73 22.62 -4.92
N SER A 70 -9.90 21.32 -5.19
CA SER A 70 -9.79 20.71 -6.52
C SER A 70 -8.42 20.97 -7.16
N SER A 71 -7.37 21.03 -6.35
CA SER A 71 -5.99 21.18 -6.79
C SER A 71 -5.45 19.94 -7.51
N GLY A 72 -6.13 18.79 -7.37
CA GLY A 72 -5.69 17.51 -7.90
C GLY A 72 -4.73 16.75 -6.97
N THR A 73 -4.49 17.28 -5.77
CA THR A 73 -3.65 16.69 -4.71
C THR A 73 -4.28 16.96 -3.35
N ILE A 74 -4.19 16.03 -2.41
CA ILE A 74 -4.72 16.25 -1.05
C ILE A 74 -3.60 16.73 -0.14
N ASP A 75 -3.69 17.95 0.38
CA ASP A 75 -2.71 18.46 1.32
C ASP A 75 -2.94 17.98 2.77
N LEU A 76 -2.01 18.31 3.67
CA LEU A 76 -2.09 17.91 5.07
C LEU A 76 -3.29 18.52 5.81
N GLU A 77 -3.69 19.74 5.48
CA GLU A 77 -4.84 20.41 6.11
C GLU A 77 -6.14 19.74 5.66
N GLU A 78 -6.30 19.51 4.36
CA GLU A 78 -7.43 18.79 3.78
C GLU A 78 -7.57 17.37 4.32
N LEU A 79 -6.45 16.64 4.44
CA LEU A 79 -6.42 15.31 5.03
C LEU A 79 -6.90 15.33 6.49
N LYS A 80 -6.45 16.30 7.28
CA LYS A 80 -6.87 16.48 8.69
C LYS A 80 -8.34 16.80 8.81
N GLU A 81 -8.88 17.65 7.93
CA GLU A 81 -10.32 17.94 7.91
C GLU A 81 -11.13 16.71 7.57
N CYS A 82 -10.69 15.92 6.59
CA CYS A 82 -11.39 14.71 6.17
C CYS A 82 -11.44 13.64 7.25
N PHE A 83 -10.33 13.39 7.96
CA PHE A 83 -10.36 12.45 9.10
C PHE A 83 -11.29 12.92 10.22
N ARG A 84 -11.41 14.24 10.42
CA ARG A 84 -12.37 14.84 11.36
C ARG A 84 -13.81 14.63 10.90
N GLU A 85 -14.09 14.83 9.62
CA GLU A 85 -15.42 14.60 9.02
C GLU A 85 -15.83 13.12 9.09
N LEU A 86 -14.89 12.21 8.85
CA LEU A 86 -15.11 10.76 8.92
C LEU A 86 -15.18 10.21 10.35
N GLN A 87 -15.01 11.07 11.37
CA GLN A 87 -14.96 10.69 12.79
C GLN A 87 -13.93 9.60 13.09
N VAL A 88 -12.84 9.58 12.33
CA VAL A 88 -11.74 8.64 12.51
C VAL A 88 -10.79 9.19 13.56
N SER A 89 -10.50 8.41 14.59
CA SER A 89 -9.65 8.82 15.71
C SER A 89 -8.16 8.59 15.41
N PHE A 90 -7.56 9.45 14.59
CA PHE A 90 -6.11 9.59 14.48
C PHE A 90 -5.64 10.86 15.20
N THR A 91 -4.46 10.83 15.81
CA THR A 91 -3.85 12.07 16.33
C THR A 91 -3.26 12.91 15.21
N ASP A 92 -3.10 14.21 15.43
CA ASP A 92 -2.46 15.11 14.46
C ASP A 92 -1.07 14.62 14.02
N GLU A 93 -0.32 14.01 14.94
CA GLU A 93 0.98 13.39 14.64
C GLU A 93 0.82 12.18 13.72
N GLU A 94 -0.15 11.30 13.99
CA GLU A 94 -0.42 10.12 13.15
C GLU A 94 -0.88 10.51 11.75
N ILE A 95 -1.69 11.56 11.61
CA ILE A 95 -2.13 12.09 10.31
C ILE A 95 -0.94 12.67 9.55
N THR A 96 -0.06 13.39 10.25
CA THR A 96 1.16 13.95 9.65
C THR A 96 2.12 12.84 9.21
N GLU A 97 2.30 11.80 10.03
CA GLU A 97 3.08 10.61 9.66
C GLU A 97 2.45 9.88 8.47
N LEU A 98 1.13 9.69 8.44
CA LEU A 98 0.41 9.08 7.30
C LEU A 98 0.63 9.88 6.02
N HIS A 99 0.49 11.20 6.07
CA HIS A 99 0.74 12.07 4.92
C HIS A 99 2.16 11.91 4.41
N GLN A 100 3.17 11.97 5.29
CA GLN A 100 4.58 11.81 4.92
C GLN A 100 4.91 10.40 4.40
N ILE A 101 4.21 9.38 4.89
CA ILE A 101 4.38 8.02 4.39
C ILE A 101 3.79 7.89 2.98
N CYS A 102 2.68 8.57 2.68
CA CYS A 102 2.00 8.44 1.38
C CYS A 102 2.55 9.38 0.31
N ASP A 103 3.03 10.56 0.69
CA ASP A 103 3.72 11.55 -0.16
C ASP A 103 5.13 11.04 -0.49
N MET A 104 5.21 10.27 -1.57
CA MET A 104 6.34 9.44 -1.97
C MET A 104 7.22 10.15 -2.98
N ASP A 105 6.60 11.00 -3.79
CA ASP A 105 7.27 11.86 -4.73
C ASP A 105 7.74 13.21 -4.12
N GLU A 106 7.47 13.42 -2.83
CA GLU A 106 7.74 14.67 -2.08
C GLU A 106 7.08 15.91 -2.73
N SER A 107 5.97 15.71 -3.44
CA SER A 107 5.18 16.80 -4.05
C SER A 107 4.52 17.70 -2.99
N LYS A 108 4.47 17.25 -1.73
CA LYS A 108 3.78 17.90 -0.60
C LYS A 108 2.27 17.85 -0.66
N GLY A 109 1.73 17.05 -1.57
CA GLY A 109 0.33 16.70 -1.64
C GLY A 109 0.19 15.23 -1.99
N ILE A 110 -0.89 14.60 -1.57
CA ILE A 110 -1.14 13.20 -1.88
C ILE A 110 -1.81 13.14 -3.25
N GLU A 111 -1.10 12.64 -4.25
CA GLU A 111 -1.67 12.38 -5.57
C GLU A 111 -2.68 11.22 -5.55
N PHE A 112 -3.49 11.06 -6.60
CA PHE A 112 -4.50 10.00 -6.65
C PHE A 112 -3.94 8.58 -6.40
N LYS A 113 -2.75 8.27 -6.94
CA LYS A 113 -2.08 6.96 -6.74
C LYS A 113 -1.64 6.78 -5.29
N GLU A 114 -1.19 7.84 -4.65
CA GLU A 114 -0.77 7.87 -3.25
C GLU A 114 -1.97 7.86 -2.31
N PHE A 115 -3.10 8.40 -2.74
CA PHE A 115 -4.35 8.35 -1.99
C PHE A 115 -4.88 6.92 -1.86
N ILE A 116 -4.69 6.07 -2.87
CA ILE A 116 -5.00 4.64 -2.77
C ILE A 116 -4.14 3.98 -1.68
N VAL A 117 -2.85 4.32 -1.62
CA VAL A 117 -1.94 3.85 -0.56
C VAL A 117 -2.44 4.32 0.80
N LEU A 118 -2.75 5.61 0.95
CA LEU A 118 -3.32 6.19 2.16
C LEU A 118 -4.58 5.46 2.63
N LEU A 119 -5.57 5.27 1.75
CA LEU A 119 -6.80 4.56 2.10
C LEU A 119 -6.55 3.12 2.52
N CYS A 120 -5.60 2.43 1.89
CA CYS A 120 -5.22 1.07 2.29
C CYS A 120 -4.55 1.06 3.68
N LEU A 121 -3.69 2.05 3.98
CA LEU A 121 -3.05 2.20 5.29
C LEU A 121 -4.09 2.49 6.38
N VAL A 122 -4.99 3.44 6.12
CA VAL A 122 -6.12 3.77 7.00
C VAL A 122 -6.99 2.53 7.23
N TYR A 123 -7.29 1.76 6.18
CA TYR A 123 -8.08 0.52 6.31
C TYR A 123 -7.43 -0.52 7.23
N ILE A 124 -6.09 -0.55 7.30
CA ILE A 124 -5.34 -1.47 8.17
C ILE A 124 -5.31 -0.94 9.60
N LEU A 125 -5.01 0.35 9.76
CA LEU A 125 -4.80 0.99 11.05
C LEU A 125 -6.10 1.29 11.79
N TRP A 126 -7.20 1.48 11.07
CA TRP A 126 -8.47 1.81 11.68
C TRP A 126 -9.13 0.56 12.28
N GLU A 127 -9.12 0.50 13.60
CA GLU A 127 -9.86 -0.50 14.36
C GLU A 127 -11.35 -0.11 14.38
N PRO A 128 -12.28 -0.97 13.94
CA PRO A 128 -13.69 -0.64 13.97
C PRO A 128 -14.13 -0.45 15.42
N THR A 129 -14.64 0.73 15.73
CA THR A 129 -15.16 1.09 17.06
C THR A 129 -16.34 0.20 17.46
N ASP A 130 -16.99 -0.43 16.48
CA ASP A 130 -18.02 -1.45 16.67
C ASP A 130 -17.67 -2.74 15.88
N PRO A 131 -17.44 -3.88 16.54
CA PRO A 131 -17.20 -5.17 15.86
C PRO A 131 -18.37 -5.66 15.00
N ASN A 132 -19.56 -5.07 15.09
CA ASN A 132 -20.73 -5.41 14.27
C ASN A 132 -20.92 -4.51 13.03
N SER A 133 -20.08 -3.48 12.82
CA SER A 133 -20.21 -2.63 11.63
C SER A 133 -19.72 -3.38 10.37
N LYS A 134 -20.64 -3.61 9.42
CA LYS A 134 -20.39 -4.41 8.20
C LYS A 134 -19.57 -3.70 7.13
N SER A 135 -19.46 -2.38 7.19
CA SER A 135 -18.58 -1.60 6.33
C SER A 135 -17.75 -0.70 7.20
N ARG A 136 -16.44 -0.84 7.03
CA ARG A 136 -15.46 -0.04 7.71
C ARG A 136 -15.43 1.38 7.14
N ILE A 137 -15.22 1.54 5.84
CA ILE A 137 -15.01 2.88 5.25
C ILE A 137 -16.30 3.40 4.57
N GLY A 138 -17.39 2.63 4.64
CA GLY A 138 -18.60 2.90 3.85
C GLY A 138 -18.42 2.63 2.35
N LEU A 139 -17.32 1.97 1.98
CA LEU A 139 -16.94 1.61 0.62
C LEU A 139 -16.72 0.09 0.51
N PRO A 140 -17.80 -0.72 0.52
CA PRO A 140 -17.69 -2.18 0.60
C PRO A 140 -16.91 -2.81 -0.57
N HIS A 141 -16.95 -2.19 -1.75
CA HIS A 141 -16.18 -2.66 -2.91
C HIS A 141 -14.66 -2.46 -2.74
N LEU A 142 -14.27 -1.42 -2.01
CA LEU A 142 -12.86 -1.10 -1.80
C LEU A 142 -12.24 -1.96 -0.69
N GLU A 143 -13.03 -2.37 0.31
CA GLU A 143 -12.59 -3.26 1.39
C GLU A 143 -12.10 -4.61 0.85
N ALA A 144 -12.84 -5.21 -0.09
CA ALA A 144 -12.43 -6.47 -0.72
C ALA A 144 -11.14 -6.34 -1.54
N THR A 145 -10.91 -5.16 -2.12
CA THR A 145 -9.67 -4.82 -2.83
C THR A 145 -8.51 -4.70 -1.86
N PHE A 146 -8.65 -3.94 -0.77
CA PHE A 146 -7.62 -3.83 0.26
C PHE A 146 -7.35 -5.17 0.95
N ASP A 147 -8.38 -5.97 1.24
CA ASP A 147 -8.19 -7.33 1.76
C ASP A 147 -7.39 -8.20 0.78
N SER A 148 -7.64 -8.07 -0.54
CA SER A 148 -6.87 -8.80 -1.55
C SER A 148 -5.41 -8.35 -1.60
N ILE A 149 -5.12 -7.07 -1.38
CA ILE A 149 -3.76 -6.52 -1.33
C ILE A 149 -3.04 -6.97 -0.04
N ILE A 150 -3.72 -6.94 1.10
CA ILE A 150 -3.20 -7.42 2.38
C ILE A 150 -2.90 -8.92 2.30
N ASP A 151 -3.81 -9.71 1.75
CA ASP A 151 -3.60 -11.14 1.53
C ASP A 151 -2.42 -11.41 0.59
N ALA A 152 -2.22 -10.56 -0.41
CA ALA A 152 -1.08 -10.66 -1.32
C ALA A 152 0.24 -10.43 -0.58
N PHE A 153 0.33 -9.38 0.25
CA PHE A 153 1.52 -9.15 1.07
C PHE A 153 1.79 -10.32 2.02
N ARG A 154 0.76 -10.76 2.74
CA ARG A 154 0.83 -11.92 3.66
C ARG A 154 1.15 -13.24 2.97
N PHE A 155 0.88 -13.35 1.67
CA PHE A 155 1.29 -14.52 0.92
C PHE A 155 2.81 -14.59 0.81
N PHE A 156 3.49 -13.45 0.74
CA PHE A 156 4.95 -13.37 0.74
C PHE A 156 5.50 -13.40 2.17
N ASP A 157 4.99 -12.58 3.10
CA ASP A 157 5.42 -12.54 4.50
C ASP A 157 5.02 -13.83 5.24
N LYS A 158 5.92 -14.82 5.27
CA LYS A 158 5.63 -16.17 5.77
C LYS A 158 5.85 -16.29 7.27
N ASP A 159 6.83 -15.59 7.79
CA ASP A 159 7.10 -15.58 9.23
C ASP A 159 6.25 -14.54 9.98
N GLY A 160 5.54 -13.69 9.25
CA GLY A 160 4.63 -12.70 9.78
C GLY A 160 5.38 -11.57 10.46
N ASP A 161 6.65 -11.30 10.12
CA ASP A 161 7.44 -10.25 10.72
C ASP A 161 7.00 -8.84 10.28
N GLY A 162 6.12 -8.75 9.27
CA GLY A 162 5.61 -7.50 8.70
C GLY A 162 6.47 -6.96 7.57
N TYR A 163 7.49 -7.71 7.17
CA TYR A 163 8.39 -7.43 6.06
C TYR A 163 8.44 -8.64 5.14
N VAL A 164 8.88 -8.43 3.91
CA VAL A 164 9.05 -9.51 2.95
C VAL A 164 10.50 -9.59 2.55
N SER A 165 11.17 -10.63 3.03
CA SER A 165 12.56 -10.90 2.69
C SER A 165 12.71 -11.50 1.30
N LYS A 166 13.90 -11.35 0.70
CA LYS A 166 14.24 -11.99 -0.58
C LYS A 166 14.01 -13.51 -0.56
N LYS A 167 14.28 -14.14 0.58
CA LYS A 167 14.10 -15.59 0.77
C LYS A 167 12.63 -15.97 0.67
N GLU A 168 11.75 -15.17 1.26
CA GLU A 168 10.31 -15.40 1.26
C GLU A 168 9.68 -15.23 -0.11
N ILE A 169 10.10 -14.21 -0.87
CA ILE A 169 9.68 -14.08 -2.28
C ILE A 169 10.11 -15.30 -3.10
N LEU A 170 11.36 -15.75 -2.96
CA LEU A 170 11.83 -16.95 -3.66
C LEU A 170 11.06 -18.21 -3.26
N GLN A 171 10.71 -18.35 -1.98
CA GLN A 171 9.90 -19.47 -1.50
C GLN A 171 8.47 -19.41 -2.07
N ALA A 172 7.84 -18.24 -2.06
CA ALA A 172 6.51 -18.01 -2.59
C ALA A 172 6.45 -18.31 -4.11
N LEU A 173 7.49 -17.93 -4.85
CA LEU A 173 7.59 -18.20 -6.30
C LEU A 173 7.84 -19.67 -6.61
N ASN A 174 8.72 -20.33 -5.86
CA ASN A 174 8.95 -21.78 -5.99
C ASN A 174 7.70 -22.60 -5.67
N GLN A 175 6.90 -22.19 -4.67
CA GLN A 175 5.61 -22.80 -4.37
C GLN A 175 4.59 -22.57 -5.49
N ALA A 176 4.61 -21.40 -6.12
CA ALA A 176 3.70 -21.04 -7.20
C ALA A 176 4.04 -21.69 -8.55
N SER A 177 5.31 -22.04 -8.80
CA SER A 177 5.75 -22.72 -10.03
C SER A 177 7.00 -23.57 -9.79
N PRO A 178 6.82 -24.83 -9.36
CA PRO A 178 7.94 -25.75 -9.10
C PRO A 178 8.77 -25.97 -10.37
N GLY A 179 10.05 -25.59 -10.33
CA GLY A 179 11.01 -25.84 -11.42
C GLY A 179 11.10 -24.77 -12.52
N GLY A 180 10.40 -23.63 -12.38
CA GLY A 180 10.42 -22.54 -13.35
C GLY A 180 11.54 -21.52 -13.13
N ARG A 181 12.73 -21.73 -13.72
CA ARG A 181 13.86 -20.77 -13.65
C ARG A 181 13.53 -19.34 -14.13
N ALA A 182 12.52 -19.18 -14.98
CA ALA A 182 12.04 -17.87 -15.43
C ALA A 182 11.23 -17.14 -14.35
N ALA A 183 10.50 -17.87 -13.48
CA ALA A 183 9.79 -17.30 -12.35
C ALA A 183 10.76 -16.74 -11.29
N ASP A 184 11.92 -17.37 -11.12
CA ASP A 184 12.99 -16.87 -10.25
C ASP A 184 13.52 -15.51 -10.74
N GLN A 185 13.74 -15.35 -12.05
CA GLN A 185 14.25 -14.09 -12.61
C GLN A 185 13.22 -12.95 -12.54
N ILE A 186 11.95 -13.24 -12.86
CA ILE A 186 10.86 -12.26 -12.74
C ILE A 186 10.71 -11.85 -11.27
N GLY A 187 10.73 -12.83 -10.36
CA GLY A 187 10.66 -12.61 -8.93
C GLY A 187 11.74 -11.71 -8.36
N ILE A 188 12.99 -11.97 -8.75
CA ILE A 188 14.13 -11.17 -8.32
C ILE A 188 14.02 -9.75 -8.87
N LYS A 189 13.62 -9.58 -10.13
CA LYS A 189 13.41 -8.26 -10.72
C LYS A 189 12.30 -7.49 -9.99
N ARG A 190 11.17 -8.15 -9.72
CA ARG A 190 10.04 -7.57 -8.97
C ARG A 190 10.41 -7.23 -7.53
N PHE A 191 11.24 -8.06 -6.88
CA PHE A 191 11.83 -7.75 -5.59
C PHE A 191 12.65 -6.46 -5.65
N GLU A 192 13.57 -6.34 -6.62
CA GLU A 192 14.43 -5.17 -6.77
C GLU A 192 13.64 -3.89 -7.13
N GLU A 193 12.50 -4.04 -7.81
CA GLU A 193 11.56 -2.95 -8.08
C GLU A 193 10.74 -2.54 -6.85
N MET A 194 10.58 -3.43 -5.86
CA MET A 194 9.88 -3.17 -4.60
C MET A 194 10.81 -2.64 -3.51
N ASP A 195 12.05 -3.13 -3.43
CA ASP A 195 13.06 -2.76 -2.42
C ASP A 195 13.67 -1.38 -2.76
N PHE A 196 12.89 -0.32 -2.53
CA PHE A 196 13.25 1.07 -2.88
C PHE A 196 14.42 1.57 -2.03
N ASP A 197 14.40 1.25 -0.74
CA ASP A 197 15.45 1.67 0.19
C ASP A 197 16.72 0.80 0.12
N LYS A 198 16.63 -0.35 -0.55
CA LYS A 198 17.70 -1.33 -0.75
C LYS A 198 18.21 -1.91 0.56
N ASN A 199 17.36 -2.00 1.57
CA ASN A 199 17.67 -2.63 2.85
C ASN A 199 17.60 -4.17 2.74
N GLY A 200 17.06 -4.72 1.64
CA GLY A 200 16.94 -6.15 1.39
C GLY A 200 15.69 -6.80 1.98
N MET A 201 14.74 -5.99 2.45
CA MET A 201 13.43 -6.34 2.99
C MET A 201 12.40 -5.40 2.39
N ILE A 202 11.26 -5.93 1.97
CA ILE A 202 10.16 -5.11 1.43
C ILE A 202 9.17 -4.85 2.55
N SER A 203 9.06 -3.60 2.94
CA SER A 203 7.99 -3.12 3.83
C SER A 203 6.63 -3.17 3.13
N PHE A 204 5.54 -3.14 3.90
CA PHE A 204 4.20 -3.07 3.31
C PHE A 204 4.00 -1.80 2.47
N LYS A 205 4.60 -0.69 2.89
CA LYS A 205 4.59 0.58 2.15
C LYS A 205 5.20 0.42 0.76
N GLU A 206 6.39 -0.18 0.70
CA GLU A 206 7.10 -0.47 -0.55
C GLU A 206 6.31 -1.43 -1.44
N PHE A 207 5.70 -2.45 -0.84
CA PHE A 207 4.81 -3.36 -1.56
C PHE A 207 3.61 -2.62 -2.17
N LEU A 208 2.91 -1.79 -1.41
CA LEU A 208 1.78 -0.99 -1.89
C LEU A 208 2.16 -0.05 -3.02
N PHE A 209 3.31 0.62 -2.91
CA PHE A 209 3.75 1.55 -3.92
C PHE A 209 4.15 0.86 -5.23
N ALA A 210 4.94 -0.21 -5.14
CA ALA A 210 5.23 -1.03 -6.31
C ALA A 210 3.94 -1.59 -6.93
N PHE A 211 2.97 -1.97 -6.09
CA PHE A 211 1.67 -2.45 -6.51
C PHE A 211 0.89 -1.39 -7.29
N THR A 212 0.76 -0.15 -6.80
CA THR A 212 0.06 0.92 -7.53
C THR A 212 0.75 1.28 -8.83
N HIS A 213 2.08 1.15 -8.90
CA HIS A 213 2.84 1.35 -10.14
C HIS A 213 2.66 0.21 -11.14
N TRP A 214 2.51 -1.04 -10.69
CA TRP A 214 2.34 -2.21 -11.56
C TRP A 214 0.91 -2.46 -12.02
N VAL A 215 -0.08 -2.00 -11.24
CA VAL A 215 -1.49 -2.11 -11.64
C VAL A 215 -1.79 -1.25 -12.86
N GLY A 216 -0.90 -0.33 -13.23
CA GLY A 216 -1.10 0.48 -14.43
C GLY A 216 -2.40 1.25 -14.29
N VAL A 217 -2.49 2.09 -13.25
CA VAL A 217 -3.30 3.31 -13.39
C VAL A 217 -2.59 4.08 -14.49
N GLU A 218 -2.94 3.74 -15.74
CA GLU A 218 -2.82 4.61 -16.89
C GLU A 218 -3.59 5.85 -16.45
N VAL A 219 -2.87 6.79 -15.83
CA VAL A 219 -3.24 8.18 -15.99
C VAL A 219 -3.20 8.28 -17.50
N ASP A 220 -4.36 8.46 -18.12
CA ASP A 220 -4.38 9.04 -19.45
C ASP A 220 -3.49 10.26 -19.33
N ASP A 221 -2.23 10.13 -19.76
CA ASP A 221 -1.39 11.24 -20.18
C ASP A 221 -2.01 11.75 -21.49
N ASP A 222 -3.29 12.14 -21.42
CA ASP A 222 -3.93 13.08 -22.32
C ASP A 222 -3.44 14.44 -21.84
N ASP A 223 -2.21 14.79 -22.20
CA ASP A 223 -1.78 16.19 -22.34
C ASP A 223 -0.53 16.25 -23.24
N GLU A 224 -0.83 16.37 -24.55
CA GLU A 224 -0.13 17.06 -25.65
C GLU A 224 1.22 16.53 -26.22
#